data_AF-A0A2E7EKS1-F1
#
_entry.id   AF-A0A2E7EKS1-F1
#
_cell.length_a   1.000
_cell.length_b   1.000
_cell.length_c   1.000
_cell.angle_alpha   90.00
_cell.angle_beta   90.00
_cell.angle_gamma   90.00
#
_symmetry.space_group_name_H-M   'P 1'
#
loop_
_entity.id
_entity.type
_entity.pdbx_description
1 polymer ?
#
loop_
_entity_poly.entity_id
_entity_poly.type
_entity_poly.pdbx_seq_one_letter_code
_entity_poly.pdbx_strand_id
1 'polypeptide(L)'
;MSSEPELATPFSNKRVAFVGKLGGLNRRDASRLLRQSGGTPVDDLHHDVDLVVIGADELPIGDEAILSEKLRDAAAQGELEVISETEFWNRLGFGEQENSVRRLYTPAMLAHLLDVPVATVRRWHRRGLIVPAREVHHLPYFDFQEVATARRLAELLAAGASPSAIEKKLEQLARLVPDVERPLAQLSVIVEGRQLLLRQGEGLIEAGGQMRLDFEAIEELEFEHEQVPAHEPAVLPIGSALSQQENVHSRDEMLAMASDLEDSGQSRDAIEMYRAILVAAGPSAEICFRLAELLYLVGDVTAARERYSIAVELDEDYVEARANLGCVLSETGELDLAIAAFQGALCSHPDYPDVHYHLARALDENSEHAQAERHWHEFVRLAPDSPWASEAKTRLGIDDFS
;
A
#
# COMPACT_ATOMS: atom_id res chain seq x y z
N MET A 1 19.46 39.55 -16.97
CA MET A 1 19.04 40.20 -15.71
C MET A 1 17.53 40.14 -15.65
N SER A 2 17.02 39.92 -14.44
CA SER A 2 15.59 39.88 -14.06
C SER A 2 14.95 38.50 -14.33
N SER A 3 14.47 37.73 -13.35
CA SER A 3 14.18 38.04 -11.94
C SER A 3 14.19 36.73 -11.14
N GLU A 4 14.98 36.67 -10.08
CA GLU A 4 14.81 35.66 -9.02
C GLU A 4 13.45 35.89 -8.34
N PRO A 5 12.72 34.83 -7.95
CA PRO A 5 11.46 35.00 -7.24
C PRO A 5 11.76 35.63 -5.87
N GLU A 6 11.10 36.76 -5.57
CA GLU A 6 11.11 37.37 -4.25
C GLU A 6 10.68 36.31 -3.21
N LEU A 7 11.63 35.87 -2.39
CA LEU A 7 11.38 35.04 -1.22
C LEU A 7 10.42 35.82 -0.31
N ALA A 8 9.16 35.40 -0.29
CA ALA A 8 8.20 35.87 0.73
C ALA A 8 8.84 35.61 2.09
N THR A 9 9.17 36.65 2.85
CA THR A 9 9.80 36.55 4.18
C THR A 9 8.72 36.17 5.20
N PRO A 10 8.63 34.89 5.62
CA PRO A 10 7.46 34.36 6.35
C PRO A 10 7.29 34.95 7.75
N PHE A 11 8.35 35.54 8.32
CA PHE A 11 8.35 36.10 9.69
C PHE A 11 8.63 37.61 9.72
N SER A 12 8.39 38.32 8.62
CA SER A 12 8.64 39.77 8.52
C SER A 12 8.02 40.53 9.70
N ASN A 13 8.87 41.15 10.51
CA ASN A 13 8.51 42.01 11.63
C ASN A 13 7.83 41.31 12.83
N LYS A 14 7.91 39.98 12.93
CA LYS A 14 7.40 39.21 14.10
C LYS A 14 8.49 39.00 15.16
N ARG A 15 8.14 39.13 16.44
CA ARG A 15 8.97 38.75 17.59
C ARG A 15 8.66 37.32 18.01
N VAL A 16 9.67 36.46 17.96
CA VAL A 16 9.51 35.01 18.17
C VAL A 16 10.29 34.55 19.40
N ALA A 17 9.61 33.87 20.33
CA ALA A 17 10.25 33.21 21.46
C ALA A 17 10.29 31.68 21.26
N PHE A 18 11.41 31.05 21.61
CA PHE A 18 11.56 29.60 21.59
C PHE A 18 11.45 29.02 23.00
N VAL A 19 10.55 28.05 23.17
CA VAL A 19 10.28 27.36 24.44
C VAL A 19 10.58 25.87 24.29
N GLY A 20 11.30 25.30 25.25
CA GLY A 20 11.74 23.90 25.20
C GLY A 20 13.05 23.68 24.42
N LYS A 21 13.47 22.42 24.32
CA LYS A 21 14.59 22.00 23.46
C LYS A 21 14.08 21.74 22.05
N LEU A 22 14.70 22.39 21.07
CA LEU A 22 14.46 22.12 19.66
C LEU A 22 15.21 20.84 19.26
N GLY A 23 14.51 19.87 18.68
CA GLY A 23 15.08 18.58 18.29
C GLY A 23 15.94 18.66 17.02
N GLY A 24 15.61 19.57 16.10
CA GLY A 24 16.26 19.65 14.78
C GLY A 24 17.54 20.50 14.73
N LEU A 25 17.61 21.59 15.49
CA LEU A 25 18.72 22.57 15.46
C LEU A 25 18.91 23.26 16.82
N ASN A 26 20.14 23.69 17.12
CA ASN A 26 20.39 24.50 18.33
C ASN A 26 19.69 25.88 18.24
N ARG A 27 19.20 26.39 19.38
CA ARG A 27 18.52 27.71 19.50
C ARG A 27 19.26 28.87 18.83
N ARG A 28 20.60 28.84 18.81
CA ARG A 28 21.46 29.83 18.13
C ARG A 28 21.31 29.81 16.61
N ASP A 29 21.21 28.62 16.02
CA ASP A 29 21.09 28.45 14.58
C ASP A 29 19.65 28.72 14.13
N ALA A 30 18.65 28.29 14.91
CA ALA A 30 17.24 28.67 14.70
C ALA A 30 17.03 30.19 14.75
N SER A 31 17.67 30.87 15.72
CA SER A 31 17.64 32.34 15.83
C SER A 31 18.32 33.04 14.64
N ARG A 32 19.35 32.42 14.05
CA ARG A 32 20.03 32.95 12.86
C ARG A 32 19.12 32.85 11.63
N LEU A 33 18.48 31.69 11.43
CA LEU A 33 17.54 31.45 10.34
C LEU A 33 16.31 32.37 10.43
N LEU A 34 15.80 32.59 11.64
CA LEU A 34 14.71 33.55 11.88
C LEU A 34 15.09 34.98 11.48
N ARG A 35 16.31 35.44 11.81
CA ARG A 35 16.77 36.78 11.42
C ARG A 35 16.91 36.93 9.90
N GLN A 36 17.28 35.84 9.22
CA GLN A 36 17.37 35.82 7.76
C GLN A 36 15.99 35.87 7.09
N SER A 37 14.95 35.35 7.76
CA SER A 37 13.56 35.38 7.29
C SER A 37 12.75 36.59 7.78
N GLY A 38 13.42 37.59 8.38
CA GLY A 38 12.83 38.88 8.76
C GLY A 38 12.22 38.96 10.16
N GLY A 39 12.39 37.93 10.99
CA GLY A 39 11.90 37.90 12.38
C GLY A 39 12.95 38.30 13.42
N THR A 40 12.50 38.62 14.63
CA THR A 40 13.36 38.97 15.77
C THR A 40 13.26 37.93 16.90
N PRO A 41 14.35 37.21 17.24
CA PRO A 41 14.32 36.25 18.34
C PRO A 41 14.31 36.98 19.68
N VAL A 42 13.41 36.59 20.57
CA VAL A 42 13.29 37.11 21.94
C VAL A 42 13.57 35.97 22.91
N ASP A 43 14.46 36.21 23.88
CA ASP A 43 14.85 35.18 24.86
C ASP A 43 13.97 35.15 26.10
N ASP A 44 13.22 36.23 26.35
CA ASP A 44 12.45 36.45 27.58
C ASP A 44 10.95 36.51 27.27
N LEU A 45 10.18 35.63 27.92
CA LEU A 45 8.72 35.47 27.75
C LEU A 45 7.90 36.63 28.36
N HIS A 46 8.58 37.62 28.94
CA HIS A 46 7.96 38.78 29.60
C HIS A 46 7.77 40.01 28.70
N HIS A 47 8.38 40.02 27.51
CA HIS A 47 8.16 41.08 26.54
C HIS A 47 7.01 40.73 25.60
N ASP A 48 6.40 41.76 25.03
CA ASP A 48 5.39 41.69 23.98
C ASP A 48 5.94 40.80 22.84
N VAL A 49 5.47 39.57 22.77
CA VAL A 49 5.90 38.50 21.84
C VAL A 49 4.73 38.24 20.91
N ASP A 50 5.01 38.11 19.61
CA ASP A 50 3.96 37.91 18.61
C ASP A 50 3.77 36.41 18.29
N LEU A 51 4.82 35.59 18.49
CA LEU A 51 4.80 34.16 18.18
C LEU A 51 5.69 33.33 19.13
N VAL A 52 5.20 32.17 19.57
CA VAL A 52 5.94 31.22 20.41
C VAL A 52 6.11 29.89 19.68
N VAL A 53 7.34 29.38 19.62
CA VAL A 53 7.68 28.06 19.03
C VAL A 53 7.98 27.07 20.15
N ILE A 54 7.28 25.94 20.16
CA ILE A 54 7.45 24.85 21.14
C ILE A 54 8.24 23.69 20.52
N GLY A 55 9.34 23.27 21.17
CA GLY A 55 10.20 22.18 20.74
C GLY A 55 9.55 20.78 20.77
N ALA A 56 9.92 19.91 19.82
CA ALA A 56 9.29 18.61 19.60
C ALA A 56 9.72 17.48 20.57
N ASP A 57 10.79 17.67 21.35
CA ASP A 57 11.29 16.66 22.31
C ASP A 57 10.41 16.51 23.58
N GLU A 58 9.32 17.27 23.66
CA GLU A 58 8.24 17.10 24.65
C GLU A 58 6.97 16.62 23.92
N LEU A 59 6.98 15.36 23.50
CA LEU A 59 5.84 14.62 22.91
C LEU A 59 4.82 14.17 23.98
N PRO A 60 3.59 13.82 23.57
CA PRO A 60 2.43 14.68 23.41
C PRO A 60 1.53 14.55 24.65
N ILE A 61 1.36 15.60 25.44
CA ILE A 61 0.38 15.55 26.53
C ILE A 61 -0.52 16.76 26.36
N GLY A 62 -1.82 16.49 26.35
CA GLY A 62 -2.83 17.51 26.53
C GLY A 62 -2.47 18.43 27.69
N ASP A 63 -2.97 19.65 27.58
CA ASP A 63 -2.86 20.72 28.54
C ASP A 63 -1.49 21.40 28.58
N GLU A 64 -1.44 22.56 27.91
CA GLU A 64 -1.34 23.90 28.51
C GLU A 64 -0.23 24.20 29.55
N ALA A 65 0.43 23.23 30.19
CA ALA A 65 1.22 23.35 31.41
C ALA A 65 2.57 24.08 31.27
N ILE A 66 3.05 24.34 30.06
CA ILE A 66 4.37 24.97 29.83
C ILE A 66 4.25 26.51 29.72
N LEU A 67 3.06 27.04 29.41
CA LEU A 67 2.81 28.47 29.27
C LEU A 67 2.32 29.07 30.60
N SER A 68 2.96 30.16 31.06
CA SER A 68 2.47 30.96 32.18
C SER A 68 1.04 31.47 31.92
N GLU A 69 0.17 31.55 32.93
CA GLU A 69 -1.26 31.95 32.79
C GLU A 69 -1.48 33.15 31.85
N LYS A 70 -0.61 34.17 31.92
CA LYS A 70 -0.69 35.37 31.07
C LYS A 70 -0.54 35.11 29.57
N LEU A 71 0.26 34.12 29.17
CA LEU A 71 0.48 33.78 27.76
C LEU A 71 -0.66 32.91 27.22
N ARG A 72 -1.32 32.13 28.09
CA ARG A 72 -2.55 31.40 27.72
C ARG A 72 -3.68 32.38 27.45
N ASP A 73 -3.84 33.39 28.30
CA ASP A 73 -4.86 34.42 28.14
C ASP A 73 -4.62 35.23 26.85
N ALA A 74 -3.38 35.57 26.52
CA ALA A 74 -3.02 36.28 25.28
C ALA A 74 -3.21 35.42 24.02
N ALA A 75 -2.91 34.12 24.08
CA ALA A 75 -3.17 33.19 22.98
C ALA A 75 -4.67 32.97 22.76
N ALA A 76 -5.46 32.86 23.85
CA ALA A 76 -6.92 32.75 23.79
C ALA A 76 -7.59 34.03 23.26
N GLN A 77 -6.98 35.19 23.47
CA GLN A 77 -7.44 36.48 22.95
C GLN A 77 -6.98 36.75 21.50
N GLY A 78 -6.17 35.86 20.92
CA GLY A 78 -5.67 35.98 19.55
C GLY A 78 -4.53 36.99 19.37
N GLU A 79 -3.94 37.47 20.47
CA GLU A 79 -2.81 38.40 20.46
C GLU A 79 -1.46 37.68 20.31
N LEU A 80 -1.41 36.37 20.61
CA LEU A 80 -0.20 35.53 20.57
C LEU A 80 -0.42 34.26 19.73
N GLU A 81 0.44 34.02 18.74
CA GLU A 81 0.40 32.80 17.92
C GLU A 81 1.35 31.72 18.51
N VAL A 82 0.83 30.54 18.87
CA VAL A 82 1.64 29.42 19.36
C VAL A 82 1.75 28.38 18.26
N ILE A 83 2.97 28.03 17.83
CA ILE A 83 3.23 27.03 16.80
C ILE A 83 4.21 25.95 17.28
N SER A 84 4.13 24.76 16.68
CA SER A 84 5.09 23.68 16.93
C SER A 84 6.42 23.91 16.20
N GLU A 85 7.49 23.26 16.66
CA GLU A 85 8.78 23.23 15.96
C GLU A 85 8.63 22.79 14.49
N THR A 86 7.81 21.78 14.22
CA THR A 86 7.53 21.28 12.85
C THR A 86 6.90 22.37 11.98
N GLU A 87 5.91 23.10 12.51
CA GLU A 87 5.24 24.16 11.77
C GLU A 87 6.14 25.39 11.55
N PHE A 88 7.05 25.66 12.50
CA PHE A 88 8.08 26.68 12.34
C PHE A 88 9.02 26.35 11.17
N TRP A 89 9.46 25.09 11.06
CA TRP A 89 10.27 24.65 9.91
C TRP A 89 9.49 24.74 8.60
N ASN A 90 8.24 24.29 8.58
CA ASN A 90 7.35 24.40 7.41
C ASN A 90 7.26 25.84 6.90
N ARG A 91 7.04 26.80 7.79
CA ARG A 91 6.95 28.22 7.41
C ARG A 91 8.26 28.82 6.94
N LEU A 92 9.41 28.34 7.44
CA LEU A 92 10.73 28.71 6.93
C LEU A 92 11.09 28.04 5.59
N GLY A 93 10.21 27.18 5.04
CA GLY A 93 10.49 26.40 3.84
C GLY A 93 11.43 25.21 4.08
N PHE A 94 11.75 24.91 5.34
CA PHE A 94 12.44 23.69 5.77
C PHE A 94 11.49 22.58 6.20
N GLY A 95 10.19 22.82 6.05
CA GLY A 95 9.24 21.75 6.12
C GLY A 95 9.69 20.68 5.16
N GLU A 96 9.77 19.45 5.64
CA GLU A 96 9.54 18.32 4.78
C GLU A 96 8.31 18.71 3.98
N GLN A 97 8.50 19.01 2.71
CA GLN A 97 7.35 19.18 1.84
C GLN A 97 6.54 17.92 2.10
N GLU A 98 5.27 18.04 2.48
CA GLU A 98 4.33 16.92 2.40
C GLU A 98 4.19 16.42 0.94
N ASN A 99 4.92 17.04 0.00
CA ASN A 99 5.46 16.43 -1.23
C ASN A 99 6.76 15.63 -1.01
N SER A 100 6.88 14.86 0.06
CA SER A 100 7.49 13.56 -0.08
C SER A 100 6.60 12.90 -1.13
N VAL A 101 7.04 12.96 -2.40
CA VAL A 101 6.41 12.31 -3.56
C VAL A 101 5.83 11.02 -3.00
N ARG A 102 4.49 10.92 -2.86
CA ARG A 102 3.88 9.71 -2.30
C ARG A 102 4.40 8.60 -3.19
N ARG A 103 5.40 7.85 -2.71
CA ARG A 103 6.10 6.88 -3.52
C ARG A 103 5.07 5.79 -3.78
N LEU A 104 4.71 5.66 -5.05
CA LEU A 104 3.64 4.77 -5.46
C LEU A 104 4.25 3.45 -5.92
N TYR A 105 3.70 2.36 -5.43
CA TYR A 105 4.11 0.99 -5.73
C TYR A 105 3.01 0.30 -6.52
N THR A 106 3.37 -0.36 -7.62
CA THR A 106 2.47 -1.24 -8.37
C THR A 106 2.30 -2.59 -7.64
N PRO A 107 1.27 -3.39 -7.98
CA PRO A 107 1.11 -4.73 -7.41
C PRO A 107 2.36 -5.61 -7.62
N ALA A 108 3.01 -5.51 -8.78
CA ALA A 108 4.21 -6.27 -9.10
C ALA A 108 5.39 -5.87 -8.20
N MET A 109 5.59 -4.56 -7.99
CA MET A 109 6.63 -4.05 -7.09
C MET A 109 6.40 -4.52 -5.65
N LEU A 110 5.16 -4.47 -5.15
CA LEU A 110 4.82 -4.96 -3.81
C LEU A 110 5.09 -6.46 -3.67
N ALA A 111 4.68 -7.24 -4.66
CA ALA A 111 4.82 -8.69 -4.64
C ALA A 111 6.29 -9.10 -4.50
N HIS A 112 7.17 -8.48 -5.29
CA HIS A 112 8.59 -8.73 -5.22
C HIS A 112 9.23 -8.20 -3.93
N LEU A 113 8.84 -7.01 -3.44
CA LEU A 113 9.37 -6.44 -2.20
C LEU A 113 9.02 -7.29 -0.96
N LEU A 114 7.91 -8.01 -1.02
CA LEU A 114 7.37 -8.84 0.06
C LEU A 114 7.63 -10.34 -0.12
N ASP A 115 8.26 -10.74 -1.23
CA ASP A 115 8.46 -12.14 -1.62
C ASP A 115 7.16 -12.97 -1.62
N VAL A 116 6.09 -12.39 -2.18
CA VAL A 116 4.78 -13.05 -2.37
C VAL A 116 4.38 -13.02 -3.85
N PRO A 117 3.56 -13.97 -4.33
CA PRO A 117 3.04 -13.91 -5.69
C PRO A 117 2.18 -12.66 -5.94
N VAL A 118 2.23 -12.07 -7.14
CA VAL A 118 1.41 -10.89 -7.51
C VAL A 118 -0.09 -11.16 -7.32
N ALA A 119 -0.53 -12.39 -7.60
CA ALA A 119 -1.91 -12.83 -7.35
C ALA A 119 -2.32 -12.68 -5.88
N THR A 120 -1.39 -12.83 -4.93
CA THR A 120 -1.65 -12.62 -3.50
C THR A 120 -1.89 -11.15 -3.17
N VAL A 121 -1.09 -10.24 -3.75
CA VAL A 121 -1.29 -8.79 -3.58
C VAL A 121 -2.61 -8.35 -4.20
N ARG A 122 -2.93 -8.83 -5.41
CA ARG A 122 -4.24 -8.57 -6.04
C ARG A 122 -5.40 -9.10 -5.21
N ARG A 123 -5.25 -10.29 -4.60
CA ARG A 123 -6.23 -10.84 -3.66
C ARG A 123 -6.43 -9.91 -2.46
N TRP A 124 -5.36 -9.42 -1.83
CA TRP A 124 -5.47 -8.47 -0.73
C TRP A 124 -6.21 -7.21 -1.14
N HIS A 125 -5.93 -6.68 -2.33
CA HIS A 125 -6.64 -5.52 -2.88
C HIS A 125 -8.15 -5.79 -3.08
N ARG A 126 -8.52 -6.90 -3.73
CA ARG A 126 -9.93 -7.26 -3.96
C ARG A 126 -10.73 -7.44 -2.67
N ARG A 127 -10.08 -7.99 -1.63
CA ARG A 127 -10.66 -8.21 -0.30
C ARG A 127 -10.67 -6.93 0.54
N GLY A 128 -10.11 -5.83 0.04
CA GLY A 128 -10.03 -4.55 0.76
C GLY A 128 -9.02 -4.55 1.91
N LEU A 129 -8.10 -5.51 1.96
CA LEU A 129 -7.04 -5.60 2.98
C LEU A 129 -5.94 -4.56 2.77
N ILE A 130 -5.73 -4.17 1.51
CA ILE A 130 -4.89 -3.04 1.10
C ILE A 130 -5.71 -2.16 0.16
N VAL A 131 -5.53 -0.85 0.25
CA VAL A 131 -6.31 0.12 -0.52
C VAL A 131 -5.39 0.97 -1.39
N PRO A 132 -5.65 1.10 -2.70
CA PRO A 132 -4.82 1.96 -3.53
C PRO A 132 -4.98 3.42 -3.13
N ALA A 133 -3.87 4.14 -3.07
CA ALA A 133 -3.85 5.59 -2.94
C ALA A 133 -4.32 6.27 -4.23
N ARG A 134 -4.14 5.61 -5.37
CA ARG A 134 -4.56 6.07 -6.70
C ARG A 134 -4.84 4.88 -7.61
N GLU A 135 -5.83 4.99 -8.48
CA GLU A 135 -6.06 4.02 -9.55
C GLU A 135 -6.03 4.76 -10.90
N VAL A 136 -5.34 4.18 -11.88
CA VAL A 136 -5.22 4.72 -13.24
C VAL A 136 -5.46 3.57 -14.21
N HIS A 137 -6.49 3.65 -15.05
CA HIS A 137 -6.73 2.65 -16.10
C HIS A 137 -6.73 1.20 -15.57
N HIS A 138 -7.50 0.93 -14.50
CA HIS A 138 -7.58 -0.35 -13.78
C HIS A 138 -6.30 -0.81 -13.04
N LEU A 139 -5.25 0.01 -13.04
CA LEU A 139 -4.01 -0.26 -12.30
C LEU A 139 -4.01 0.46 -10.95
N PRO A 140 -4.02 -0.29 -9.83
CA PRO A 140 -3.91 0.29 -8.48
C PRO A 140 -2.46 0.66 -8.13
N TYR A 141 -2.31 1.81 -7.48
CA TYR A 141 -1.05 2.30 -6.92
C TYR A 141 -1.15 2.42 -5.41
N PHE A 142 -0.22 1.81 -4.70
CA PHE A 142 -0.17 1.77 -3.24
C PHE A 142 0.88 2.73 -2.70
N ASP A 143 0.62 3.37 -1.57
CA ASP A 143 1.60 4.21 -0.89
C ASP A 143 2.43 3.41 0.13
N PHE A 144 3.33 4.11 0.82
CA PHE A 144 4.20 3.51 1.82
C PHE A 144 3.45 2.92 3.04
N GLN A 145 2.29 3.47 3.41
CA GLN A 145 1.51 2.93 4.54
C GLN A 145 0.99 1.54 4.19
N GLU A 146 0.46 1.40 2.98
CA GLU A 146 -0.07 0.13 2.48
C GLU A 146 1.04 -0.90 2.25
N VAL A 147 2.27 -0.49 1.90
CA VAL A 147 3.45 -1.38 1.90
C VAL A 147 3.69 -1.98 3.29
N ALA A 148 3.58 -1.18 4.35
CA ALA A 148 3.77 -1.66 5.72
C ALA A 148 2.66 -2.63 6.14
N THR A 149 1.41 -2.35 5.77
CA THR A 149 0.27 -3.25 5.97
C THR A 149 0.46 -4.56 5.22
N ALA A 150 0.83 -4.50 3.94
CA ALA A 150 1.11 -5.65 3.10
C ALA A 150 2.27 -6.50 3.65
N ARG A 151 3.30 -5.87 4.24
CA ARG A 151 4.39 -6.58 4.93
C ARG A 151 3.89 -7.40 6.11
N ARG A 152 3.05 -6.82 6.97
CA ARG A 152 2.44 -7.56 8.09
C ARG A 152 1.59 -8.73 7.61
N LEU A 153 0.85 -8.54 6.50
CA LEU A 153 0.09 -9.62 5.86
C LEU A 153 1.01 -10.73 5.33
N ALA A 154 2.13 -10.38 4.70
CA ALA A 154 3.12 -11.34 4.22
C ALA A 154 3.74 -12.14 5.37
N GLU A 155 4.09 -11.49 6.48
CA GLU A 155 4.61 -12.15 7.69
C GLU A 155 3.63 -13.16 8.28
N LEU A 156 2.34 -12.83 8.30
CA LEU A 156 1.27 -13.74 8.74
C LEU A 156 1.14 -14.97 7.84
N LEU A 157 1.23 -14.78 6.51
CA LEU A 157 1.23 -15.89 5.55
C LEU A 157 2.47 -16.77 5.75
N ALA A 158 3.65 -16.17 5.94
CA ALA A 158 4.90 -16.91 6.21
C ALA A 158 4.82 -17.70 7.53
N ALA A 159 4.10 -17.19 8.52
CA ALA A 159 3.83 -17.89 9.78
C ALA A 159 2.75 -19.01 9.68
N GLY A 160 2.27 -19.31 8.47
CA GLY A 160 1.34 -20.40 8.20
C GLY A 160 -0.13 -20.08 8.50
N ALA A 161 -0.48 -18.80 8.65
CA ALA A 161 -1.88 -18.41 8.65
C ALA A 161 -2.46 -18.54 7.23
N SER A 162 -3.62 -19.19 7.08
CA SER A 162 -4.31 -19.19 5.78
C SER A 162 -4.87 -17.79 5.50
N PRO A 163 -4.91 -17.33 4.23
CA PRO A 163 -5.50 -16.05 3.87
C PRO A 163 -6.91 -15.85 4.46
N SER A 164 -7.74 -16.88 4.40
CA SER A 164 -9.09 -16.91 5.00
C SER A 164 -9.10 -16.78 6.54
N ALA A 165 -8.08 -17.30 7.22
CA ALA A 165 -7.96 -17.15 8.67
C ALA A 165 -7.51 -15.75 9.07
N ILE A 166 -6.68 -15.10 8.24
CA ILE A 166 -6.28 -13.70 8.42
C ILE A 166 -7.51 -12.81 8.28
N GLU A 167 -8.29 -12.99 7.21
CA GLU A 167 -9.55 -12.26 6.97
C GLU A 167 -10.52 -12.41 8.13
N LYS A 168 -10.80 -13.66 8.56
CA LYS A 168 -11.71 -13.92 9.68
C LYS A 168 -11.24 -13.26 10.99
N LYS A 169 -9.93 -13.23 11.24
CA LYS A 169 -9.35 -12.57 12.41
C LYS A 169 -9.43 -11.05 12.31
N LEU A 170 -9.25 -10.48 11.12
CA LEU A 170 -9.39 -9.05 10.88
C LEU A 170 -10.84 -8.59 11.03
N GLU A 171 -11.80 -9.37 10.54
CA GLU A 171 -13.23 -9.13 10.78
C GLU A 171 -13.57 -9.20 12.27
N GLN A 172 -13.01 -10.15 13.01
CA GLN A 172 -13.20 -10.26 14.47
C GLN A 172 -12.61 -9.05 15.20
N LEU A 173 -11.44 -8.57 14.79
CA LEU A 173 -10.81 -7.37 15.35
C LEU A 173 -11.59 -6.09 15.03
N ALA A 174 -12.12 -5.96 13.81
CA ALA A 174 -12.97 -4.84 13.42
C ALA A 174 -14.26 -4.77 14.27
N ARG A 175 -14.79 -5.91 14.72
CA ARG A 175 -15.95 -5.96 15.64
C ARG A 175 -15.60 -5.54 17.07
N LEU A 176 -14.35 -5.73 17.49
CA LEU A 176 -13.89 -5.41 18.85
C LEU A 176 -13.46 -3.94 19.01
N VAL A 177 -13.02 -3.29 17.93
CA VAL A 177 -12.62 -1.88 17.93
C VAL A 177 -13.39 -1.12 16.82
N PRO A 178 -14.64 -0.70 17.08
CA PRO A 178 -15.49 -0.08 16.07
C PRO A 178 -15.01 1.32 15.61
N ASP A 179 -14.16 2.00 16.39
CA ASP A 179 -13.61 3.32 16.04
C ASP A 179 -12.32 3.27 15.21
N VAL A 180 -11.79 2.09 14.91
CA VAL A 180 -10.60 1.93 14.08
C VAL A 180 -10.98 1.24 12.77
N GLU A 181 -11.27 2.05 11.76
CA GLU A 181 -11.53 1.58 10.39
C GLU A 181 -10.34 0.79 9.80
N ARG A 182 -9.12 1.00 10.33
CA ARG A 182 -7.88 0.39 9.81
C ARG A 182 -7.02 -0.26 10.91
N PRO A 183 -7.38 -1.46 11.40
CA PRO A 183 -6.65 -2.11 12.48
C PRO A 183 -5.18 -2.38 12.16
N LEU A 184 -4.84 -2.71 10.91
CA LEU A 184 -3.46 -3.04 10.53
C LEU A 184 -2.57 -1.82 10.25
N ALA A 185 -3.12 -0.66 9.91
CA ALA A 185 -2.35 0.56 9.63
C ALA A 185 -2.15 1.42 10.88
N GLN A 186 -3.14 1.44 11.80
CA GLN A 186 -3.15 2.34 12.95
C GLN A 186 -2.81 1.65 14.28
N LEU A 187 -2.96 0.33 14.38
CA LEU A 187 -2.64 -0.37 15.61
C LEU A 187 -1.24 -0.96 15.49
N SER A 188 -0.47 -0.84 16.57
CA SER A 188 0.76 -1.61 16.80
C SER A 188 0.39 -3.08 16.96
N VAL A 189 -0.02 -3.69 15.85
CA VAL A 189 -0.28 -5.11 15.75
C VAL A 189 1.08 -5.79 15.81
N ILE A 190 1.28 -6.58 16.85
CA ILE A 190 2.45 -7.44 16.99
C ILE A 190 2.05 -8.79 16.39
N VAL A 191 2.81 -9.25 15.41
CA VAL A 191 2.67 -10.57 14.81
C VAL A 191 3.60 -11.51 15.60
N GLU A 192 3.02 -12.35 16.46
CA GLU A 192 3.74 -13.46 17.11
C GLU A 192 3.29 -14.78 16.48
N GLY A 193 4.08 -15.29 15.54
CA GLY A 193 3.76 -16.52 14.81
C GLY A 193 2.40 -16.43 14.10
N ARG A 194 1.46 -17.30 14.47
CA ARG A 194 0.14 -17.41 13.81
C ARG A 194 -0.93 -16.48 14.42
N GLN A 195 -0.56 -15.62 15.36
CA GLN A 195 -1.48 -14.78 16.13
C GLN A 195 -1.31 -13.29 15.81
N LEU A 196 -2.45 -12.60 15.78
CA LEU A 196 -2.55 -11.17 15.51
C LEU A 196 -2.86 -10.53 16.87
N LEU A 197 -1.87 -9.86 17.46
CA LEU A 197 -1.98 -9.25 18.78
C LEU A 197 -2.05 -7.74 18.63
N LEU A 198 -2.98 -7.09 19.34
CA LEU A 198 -3.22 -5.66 19.30
C LEU A 198 -2.62 -5.03 20.56
N ARG A 199 -1.60 -4.18 20.41
CA ARG A 199 -1.00 -3.47 21.55
C ARG A 199 -1.82 -2.22 21.89
N GLN A 200 -2.47 -2.22 23.06
CA GLN A 200 -3.10 -1.04 23.67
C GLN A 200 -2.46 -0.79 25.04
N GLY A 201 -1.72 0.31 25.19
CA GLY A 201 -1.02 0.66 26.44
C GLY A 201 0.08 -0.35 26.81
N GLU A 202 0.03 -0.90 28.03
CA GLU A 202 0.97 -1.93 28.55
C GLU A 202 0.49 -3.38 28.35
N GLY A 203 -0.59 -3.63 27.58
CA GLY A 203 -1.15 -4.96 27.37
C GLY A 203 -1.19 -5.41 25.91
N LEU A 204 -1.04 -6.72 25.69
CA LEU A 204 -1.27 -7.40 24.41
C LEU A 204 -2.69 -7.98 24.39
N ILE A 205 -3.52 -7.60 23.42
CA ILE A 205 -4.90 -8.11 23.28
C ILE A 205 -4.96 -9.06 22.09
N GLU A 206 -5.46 -10.28 22.29
CA GLU A 206 -5.75 -11.22 21.20
C GLU A 206 -7.01 -10.83 20.42
N ALA A 207 -7.12 -11.28 19.16
CA ALA A 207 -8.31 -11.10 18.31
C ALA A 207 -9.65 -11.61 18.91
N GLY A 208 -9.62 -12.33 20.03
CA GLY A 208 -10.80 -12.73 20.81
C GLY A 208 -11.19 -11.76 21.94
N GLY A 209 -10.47 -10.65 22.12
CA GLY A 209 -10.70 -9.68 23.20
C GLY A 209 -10.08 -10.05 24.55
N GLN A 210 -9.23 -11.09 24.59
CA GLN A 210 -8.54 -11.52 25.80
C GLN A 210 -7.24 -10.73 25.98
N MET A 211 -7.09 -10.06 27.12
CA MET A 211 -5.86 -9.35 27.51
C MET A 211 -4.84 -10.35 28.06
N ARG A 212 -3.62 -10.34 27.51
CA ARG A 212 -2.49 -11.11 28.02
C ARG A 212 -1.70 -10.25 29.03
N LEU A 213 -1.65 -10.72 30.28
CA LEU A 213 -0.66 -10.30 31.26
C LEU A 213 0.52 -11.26 31.17
N ASP A 214 1.73 -10.72 31.07
CA ASP A 214 2.95 -11.49 30.90
C ASP A 214 3.42 -12.01 32.27
N PHE A 215 3.26 -13.31 32.49
CA PHE A 215 3.83 -14.02 33.63
C PHE A 215 4.48 -15.30 33.11
N GLU A 216 5.80 -15.30 33.05
CA GLU A 216 6.58 -16.53 32.83
C GLU A 216 6.31 -17.54 33.96
N ALA A 217 6.01 -18.77 33.54
CA ALA A 217 5.93 -20.02 34.29
C ALA A 217 4.79 -20.18 35.32
N ILE A 218 3.86 -21.11 35.04
CA ILE A 218 3.62 -22.32 35.85
C ILE A 218 2.69 -23.29 35.10
N GLU A 219 2.99 -24.56 35.30
CA GLU A 219 2.42 -25.80 34.77
C GLU A 219 0.93 -26.06 35.06
N GLU A 220 0.39 -26.97 34.23
CA GLU A 220 -0.73 -27.90 34.44
C GLU A 220 -2.13 -27.32 34.69
N LEU A 221 -3.10 -27.81 33.90
CA LEU A 221 -4.36 -28.41 34.40
C LEU A 221 -5.13 -29.11 33.25
N GLU A 222 -5.20 -30.43 33.38
CA GLU A 222 -6.31 -31.36 33.15
C GLU A 222 -7.36 -31.06 32.05
N PHE A 223 -7.40 -31.93 31.03
CA PHE A 223 -8.53 -32.06 30.10
C PHE A 223 -9.68 -32.85 30.74
N GLU A 224 -10.76 -32.17 31.09
CA GLU A 224 -12.06 -32.83 31.33
C GLU A 224 -12.71 -33.22 30.00
N HIS A 225 -13.11 -34.50 29.92
CA HIS A 225 -13.84 -35.08 28.79
C HIS A 225 -15.30 -34.61 28.80
N GLU A 226 -15.69 -33.82 27.80
CA GLU A 226 -17.10 -33.54 27.56
C GLU A 226 -17.71 -34.61 26.63
N GLN A 227 -18.73 -35.30 27.13
CA GLN A 227 -19.44 -36.37 26.46
C GLN A 227 -20.27 -35.84 25.29
N VAL A 228 -20.00 -36.33 24.08
CA VAL A 228 -20.81 -36.09 22.88
C VAL A 228 -22.07 -36.97 22.94
N PRO A 229 -23.31 -36.44 22.77
CA PRO A 229 -24.49 -37.28 22.69
C PRO A 229 -24.53 -38.03 21.34
N ALA A 230 -24.90 -39.30 21.39
CA ALA A 230 -25.11 -40.14 20.22
C ALA A 230 -26.33 -39.66 19.40
N HIS A 231 -26.11 -39.31 18.14
CA HIS A 231 -27.18 -39.18 17.15
C HIS A 231 -27.23 -40.44 16.27
N GLU A 232 -28.42 -41.03 16.17
CA GLU A 232 -28.73 -42.14 15.26
C GLU A 232 -28.54 -41.71 13.79
N PRO A 233 -28.12 -42.64 12.89
CA PRO A 233 -27.87 -42.30 11.50
C PRO A 233 -29.19 -42.02 10.77
N ALA A 234 -29.36 -40.78 10.31
CA ALA A 234 -30.44 -40.41 9.42
C ALA A 234 -30.17 -40.97 8.01
N VAL A 235 -31.05 -41.85 7.53
CA VAL A 235 -31.05 -42.31 6.13
C VAL A 235 -31.61 -41.18 5.27
N LEU A 236 -30.75 -40.54 4.47
CA LEU A 236 -31.19 -39.57 3.46
C LEU A 236 -31.86 -40.30 2.29
N PRO A 237 -33.10 -39.95 1.90
CA PRO A 237 -33.69 -40.46 0.68
C PRO A 237 -32.97 -39.86 -0.53
N ILE A 238 -32.40 -40.73 -1.38
CA ILE A 238 -31.76 -40.41 -2.67
C ILE A 238 -32.69 -39.71 -3.69
N GLY A 239 -33.96 -39.46 -3.34
CA GLY A 239 -34.94 -38.81 -4.21
C GLY A 239 -34.86 -37.28 -4.30
N SER A 240 -33.98 -36.60 -3.56
CA SER A 240 -33.84 -35.12 -3.60
C SER A 240 -32.52 -34.63 -4.23
N ALA A 241 -31.61 -35.53 -4.61
CA ALA A 241 -30.36 -35.19 -5.31
C ALA A 241 -30.54 -34.99 -6.83
N LEU A 242 -31.78 -35.04 -7.33
CA LEU A 242 -32.13 -34.86 -8.74
C LEU A 242 -33.11 -33.72 -9.00
N SER A 243 -33.39 -32.86 -8.01
CA SER A 243 -33.63 -31.46 -8.35
C SER A 243 -32.27 -30.82 -8.49
N GLN A 244 -31.63 -31.04 -9.64
CA GLN A 244 -30.69 -30.05 -10.17
C GLN A 244 -31.51 -28.75 -10.21
N GLN A 245 -31.41 -27.97 -9.14
CA GLN A 245 -31.64 -26.56 -9.27
C GLN A 245 -30.64 -26.15 -10.32
N GLU A 246 -31.12 -25.90 -11.54
CA GLU A 246 -30.60 -24.86 -12.40
C GLU A 246 -30.70 -23.54 -11.60
N ASN A 247 -29.95 -23.43 -10.51
CA ASN A 247 -29.59 -22.15 -9.95
C ASN A 247 -28.62 -21.61 -10.99
N VAL A 248 -29.18 -20.86 -11.93
CA VAL A 248 -28.42 -19.86 -12.65
C VAL A 248 -27.85 -18.95 -11.56
N HIS A 249 -26.67 -19.29 -11.06
CA HIS A 249 -25.95 -18.45 -10.12
C HIS A 249 -25.88 -17.07 -10.75
N SER A 250 -26.19 -16.05 -9.96
CA SER A 250 -26.03 -14.69 -10.45
C SER A 250 -24.56 -14.49 -10.88
N ARG A 251 -24.31 -13.60 -11.85
CA ARG A 251 -22.95 -13.30 -12.33
C ARG A 251 -22.01 -13.01 -11.15
N ASP A 252 -22.50 -12.26 -10.16
CA ASP A 252 -21.74 -11.85 -8.98
C ASP A 252 -21.44 -13.02 -8.04
N GLU A 253 -22.39 -13.95 -7.86
CA GLU A 253 -22.15 -15.20 -7.13
C GLU A 253 -21.07 -16.05 -7.81
N MET A 254 -21.14 -16.20 -9.14
CA MET A 254 -20.12 -16.97 -9.87
C MET A 254 -18.74 -16.31 -9.77
N LEU A 255 -18.67 -14.97 -9.81
CA LEU A 255 -17.43 -14.22 -9.63
C LEU A 255 -16.86 -14.36 -8.21
N ALA A 256 -17.73 -14.37 -7.19
CA ALA A 256 -17.31 -14.63 -5.82
C ALA A 256 -16.74 -16.05 -5.67
N MET A 257 -17.44 -17.06 -6.22
CA MET A 257 -16.95 -18.44 -6.22
C MET A 257 -15.63 -18.60 -6.98
N ALA A 258 -15.48 -17.96 -8.14
CA ALA A 258 -14.23 -17.97 -8.91
C ALA A 258 -13.09 -17.36 -8.09
N SER A 259 -13.35 -16.24 -7.40
CA SER A 259 -12.37 -15.59 -6.52
C SER A 259 -12.00 -16.47 -5.33
N ASP A 260 -12.95 -17.18 -4.72
CA ASP A 260 -12.67 -18.13 -3.64
C ASP A 260 -11.79 -19.30 -4.10
N LEU A 261 -12.01 -19.80 -5.33
CA LEU A 261 -11.20 -20.86 -5.94
C LEU A 261 -9.78 -20.39 -6.29
N GLU A 262 -9.62 -19.14 -6.72
CA GLU A 262 -8.28 -18.55 -6.86
C GLU A 262 -7.57 -18.46 -5.51
N ASP A 263 -8.31 -18.03 -4.49
CA ASP A 263 -7.75 -17.81 -3.16
C ASP A 263 -7.34 -19.14 -2.49
N SER A 264 -8.04 -20.24 -2.81
CA SER A 264 -7.68 -21.60 -2.38
C SER A 264 -6.52 -22.23 -3.17
N GLY A 265 -6.02 -21.55 -4.21
CA GLY A 265 -4.98 -22.06 -5.10
C GLY A 265 -5.47 -23.11 -6.09
N GLN A 266 -6.78 -23.28 -6.25
CA GLN A 266 -7.40 -24.21 -7.18
C GLN A 266 -7.52 -23.56 -8.57
N SER A 267 -6.39 -23.20 -9.18
CA SER A 267 -6.35 -22.43 -10.43
C SER A 267 -7.12 -23.10 -11.58
N ARG A 268 -7.14 -24.44 -11.63
CA ARG A 268 -7.89 -25.19 -12.65
C ARG A 268 -9.40 -25.05 -12.49
N ASP A 269 -9.91 -25.15 -11.27
CA ASP A 269 -11.34 -25.02 -11.00
C ASP A 269 -11.79 -23.57 -11.20
N ALA A 270 -10.95 -22.60 -10.83
CA ALA A 270 -11.17 -21.18 -11.10
C ALA A 270 -11.27 -20.90 -12.61
N ILE A 271 -10.38 -21.48 -13.44
CA ILE A 271 -10.43 -21.37 -14.91
C ILE A 271 -11.77 -21.87 -15.47
N GLU A 272 -12.25 -23.02 -15.00
CA GLU A 272 -13.55 -23.56 -15.44
C GLU A 272 -14.71 -22.67 -14.99
N MET A 273 -14.63 -22.09 -13.79
CA MET A 273 -15.63 -21.13 -13.33
C MET A 273 -15.66 -19.87 -14.21
N TYR A 274 -14.51 -19.28 -14.54
CA TYR A 274 -14.48 -18.13 -15.46
C TYR A 274 -14.97 -18.48 -16.86
N ARG A 275 -14.68 -19.69 -17.37
CA ARG A 275 -15.25 -20.18 -18.64
C ARG A 275 -16.77 -20.28 -18.56
N ALA A 276 -17.32 -20.77 -17.45
CA ALA A 276 -18.76 -20.83 -17.23
C ALA A 276 -19.38 -19.42 -17.19
N ILE A 277 -18.74 -18.46 -16.52
CA ILE A 277 -19.19 -17.05 -16.48
C ILE A 277 -19.22 -16.45 -17.89
N LEU A 278 -18.19 -16.70 -18.71
CA LEU A 278 -18.14 -16.22 -20.09
C LEU A 278 -19.30 -16.76 -20.95
N VAL A 279 -19.71 -18.01 -20.73
CA VAL A 279 -20.85 -18.62 -21.43
C VAL A 279 -22.18 -18.04 -20.94
N ALA A 280 -22.32 -17.83 -19.62
CA ALA A 280 -23.58 -17.40 -19.02
C ALA A 280 -23.85 -15.89 -19.16
N ALA A 281 -22.82 -15.06 -18.96
CA ALA A 281 -22.94 -13.61 -18.85
C ALA A 281 -22.23 -12.84 -19.98
N GLY A 282 -21.55 -13.54 -20.88
CA GLY A 282 -20.77 -12.95 -21.97
C GLY A 282 -19.37 -12.47 -21.57
N PRO A 283 -18.52 -12.12 -22.54
CA PRO A 283 -17.18 -11.65 -22.29
C PRO A 283 -17.17 -10.22 -21.72
N SER A 284 -16.24 -9.98 -20.78
CA SER A 284 -15.90 -8.64 -20.29
C SER A 284 -14.40 -8.57 -20.09
N ALA A 285 -13.82 -7.37 -20.24
CA ALA A 285 -12.37 -7.20 -20.19
C ALA A 285 -11.76 -7.74 -18.90
N GLU A 286 -12.36 -7.45 -17.74
CA GLU A 286 -11.92 -7.96 -16.43
C GLU A 286 -11.93 -9.50 -16.36
N ILE A 287 -13.00 -10.14 -16.80
CA ILE A 287 -13.10 -11.61 -16.79
C ILE A 287 -12.06 -12.23 -17.73
N CYS A 288 -11.88 -11.66 -18.92
CA CYS A 288 -10.88 -12.13 -19.87
C CYS A 288 -9.46 -11.94 -19.33
N PHE A 289 -9.17 -10.81 -18.70
CA PHE A 289 -7.90 -10.55 -18.04
C PHE A 289 -7.61 -11.56 -16.92
N ARG A 290 -8.59 -11.81 -16.04
CA ARG A 290 -8.44 -12.78 -14.93
C ARG A 290 -8.23 -14.20 -15.41
N LEU A 291 -9.01 -14.61 -16.41
CA LEU A 291 -8.82 -15.90 -17.04
C LEU A 291 -7.43 -16.01 -17.69
N ALA A 292 -6.93 -14.94 -18.31
CA ALA A 292 -5.59 -14.90 -18.88
C ALA A 292 -4.49 -15.06 -17.82
N GLU A 293 -4.60 -14.37 -16.67
CA GLU A 293 -3.66 -14.50 -15.55
C GLU A 293 -3.59 -15.95 -15.05
N LEU A 294 -4.75 -16.61 -14.90
CA LEU A 294 -4.79 -18.00 -14.44
C LEU A 294 -4.26 -18.99 -15.48
N LEU A 295 -4.57 -18.78 -16.75
CA LEU A 295 -4.02 -19.61 -17.84
C LEU A 295 -2.50 -19.48 -17.93
N TYR A 296 -1.99 -18.25 -17.79
CA TYR A 296 -0.56 -17.98 -17.73
C TYR A 296 0.09 -18.69 -16.53
N LEU A 297 -0.52 -18.60 -15.34
CA LEU A 297 -0.04 -19.25 -14.12
C LEU A 297 0.05 -20.79 -14.27
N VAL A 298 -0.88 -21.40 -15.00
CA VAL A 298 -0.89 -22.86 -15.26
C VAL A 298 0.05 -23.25 -16.42
N GLY A 299 0.64 -22.27 -17.11
CA GLY A 299 1.58 -22.46 -18.22
C GLY A 299 0.95 -22.56 -19.60
N ASP A 300 -0.36 -22.32 -19.74
CA ASP A 300 -1.03 -22.24 -21.05
C ASP A 300 -0.88 -20.85 -21.65
N VAL A 301 0.36 -20.53 -22.06
CA VAL A 301 0.77 -19.23 -22.57
C VAL A 301 -0.02 -18.84 -23.82
N THR A 302 -0.35 -19.81 -24.69
CA THR A 302 -1.12 -19.56 -25.92
C THR A 302 -2.54 -19.10 -25.60
N ALA A 303 -3.24 -19.80 -24.70
CA ALA A 303 -4.58 -19.42 -24.29
C ALA A 303 -4.58 -18.10 -23.50
N ALA A 304 -3.55 -17.87 -22.67
CA ALA A 304 -3.37 -16.60 -21.97
C ALA A 304 -3.25 -15.42 -22.95
N ARG A 305 -2.41 -15.56 -24.00
CA ARG A 305 -2.23 -14.55 -25.05
C ARG A 305 -3.56 -14.17 -25.71
N GLU A 306 -4.35 -15.18 -26.10
CA GLU A 306 -5.67 -14.95 -26.70
C GLU A 306 -6.60 -14.18 -25.76
N ARG A 307 -6.63 -14.54 -24.47
CA ARG A 307 -7.49 -13.90 -23.48
C ARG A 307 -7.05 -12.48 -23.13
N TYR A 308 -5.74 -12.20 -23.08
CA TYR A 308 -5.25 -10.83 -22.97
C TYR A 308 -5.61 -9.99 -24.20
N SER A 309 -5.49 -10.54 -25.42
CA SER A 309 -5.91 -9.84 -26.65
C SER A 309 -7.38 -9.44 -26.60
N ILE A 310 -8.26 -10.39 -26.23
CA ILE A 310 -9.70 -10.11 -26.09
C ILE A 310 -9.96 -9.06 -25.00
N ALA A 311 -9.23 -9.09 -23.88
CA ALA A 311 -9.39 -8.07 -22.85
C ALA A 311 -9.08 -6.66 -23.37
N VAL A 312 -8.00 -6.51 -24.15
CA VAL A 312 -7.61 -5.23 -24.79
C VAL A 312 -8.59 -4.82 -25.89
N GLU A 313 -9.19 -5.76 -26.62
CA GLU A 313 -10.21 -5.46 -27.64
C GLU A 313 -11.53 -5.00 -27.02
N LEU A 314 -11.89 -5.52 -25.85
CA LEU A 314 -13.10 -5.14 -25.13
C LEU A 314 -12.94 -3.80 -24.39
N ASP A 315 -11.73 -3.49 -23.96
CA ASP A 315 -11.38 -2.26 -23.29
C ASP A 315 -9.97 -1.81 -23.70
N GLU A 316 -9.92 -0.85 -24.62
CA GLU A 316 -8.66 -0.28 -25.13
C GLU A 316 -7.90 0.51 -24.05
N ASP A 317 -8.56 0.89 -22.96
CA ASP A 317 -7.94 1.58 -21.83
C ASP A 317 -7.49 0.60 -20.73
N TYR A 318 -7.60 -0.72 -20.92
CA TYR A 318 -7.08 -1.72 -19.99
C TYR A 318 -5.56 -1.88 -20.14
N VAL A 319 -4.84 -0.86 -19.67
CA VAL A 319 -3.38 -0.72 -19.80
C VAL A 319 -2.64 -1.94 -19.24
N GLU A 320 -3.11 -2.48 -18.12
CA GLU A 320 -2.48 -3.65 -17.50
C GLU A 320 -2.64 -4.94 -18.34
N ALA A 321 -3.78 -5.13 -19.01
CA ALA A 321 -3.98 -6.24 -19.93
C ALA A 321 -3.05 -6.13 -21.15
N ARG A 322 -2.88 -4.91 -21.67
CA ARG A 322 -1.96 -4.63 -22.78
C ARG A 322 -0.49 -4.85 -22.37
N ALA A 323 -0.11 -4.43 -21.16
CA ALA A 323 1.22 -4.69 -20.62
C ALA A 323 1.49 -6.20 -20.49
N ASN A 324 0.57 -6.96 -19.90
CA ASN A 324 0.71 -8.41 -19.75
C ASN A 324 0.72 -9.16 -21.09
N LEU A 325 -0.05 -8.68 -22.09
CA LEU A 325 0.06 -9.17 -23.46
C LEU A 325 1.47 -8.98 -24.03
N GLY A 326 2.07 -7.81 -23.81
CA GLY A 326 3.46 -7.53 -24.19
C GLY A 326 4.45 -8.48 -23.53
N CYS A 327 4.29 -8.77 -22.23
CA CYS A 327 5.14 -9.74 -21.52
C CYS A 327 5.03 -11.13 -22.14
N VAL A 328 3.80 -11.61 -22.38
CA VAL A 328 3.57 -12.91 -23.02
C VAL A 328 4.20 -12.99 -24.42
N LEU A 329 4.08 -11.93 -25.23
CA LEU A 329 4.68 -11.86 -26.56
C LEU A 329 6.22 -11.85 -26.51
N SER A 330 6.80 -11.19 -25.50
CA SER A 330 8.25 -11.19 -25.29
C SER A 330 8.74 -12.59 -24.96
N GLU A 331 8.04 -13.31 -24.09
CA GLU A 331 8.38 -14.69 -23.71
C GLU A 331 8.24 -15.69 -24.87
N THR A 332 7.31 -15.45 -25.81
CA THR A 332 7.16 -16.28 -27.02
C THR A 332 8.13 -15.88 -28.15
N GLY A 333 8.98 -14.87 -27.94
CA GLY A 333 9.98 -14.39 -28.91
C GLY A 333 9.42 -13.47 -29.99
N GLU A 334 8.17 -13.01 -29.86
CA GLU A 334 7.51 -12.07 -30.77
C GLU A 334 7.85 -10.62 -30.38
N LEU A 335 9.15 -10.29 -30.33
CA LEU A 335 9.68 -9.04 -29.76
C LEU A 335 9.08 -7.77 -30.39
N ASP A 336 8.92 -7.73 -31.71
CA ASP A 336 8.32 -6.57 -32.39
C ASP A 336 6.87 -6.30 -31.93
N LEU A 337 6.10 -7.36 -31.71
CA LEU A 337 4.72 -7.26 -31.20
C LEU A 337 4.71 -6.89 -29.72
N ALA A 338 5.66 -7.41 -28.93
CA ALA A 338 5.82 -7.04 -27.53
C ALA A 338 6.11 -5.55 -27.38
N ILE A 339 7.08 -5.03 -28.15
CA ILE A 339 7.43 -3.61 -28.19
C ILE A 339 6.21 -2.75 -28.54
N ALA A 340 5.45 -3.14 -29.58
CA ALA A 340 4.24 -2.42 -29.97
C ALA A 340 3.17 -2.42 -28.86
N ALA A 341 2.97 -3.56 -28.18
CA ALA A 341 2.03 -3.66 -27.06
C ALA A 341 2.44 -2.74 -25.90
N PHE A 342 3.72 -2.75 -25.51
CA PHE A 342 4.23 -1.88 -24.44
C PHE A 342 4.15 -0.40 -24.81
N GLN A 343 4.50 -0.02 -26.05
CA GLN A 343 4.33 1.34 -26.53
C GLN A 343 2.87 1.78 -26.47
N GLY A 344 1.94 0.90 -26.88
CA GLY A 344 0.51 1.16 -26.75
C GLY A 344 0.06 1.33 -25.29
N ALA A 345 0.65 0.60 -24.35
CA ALA A 345 0.35 0.76 -22.92
C ALA A 345 0.84 2.13 -22.41
N LEU A 346 2.04 2.57 -22.82
CA LEU A 346 2.58 3.89 -22.47
C LEU A 346 1.86 5.05 -23.17
N CYS A 347 1.23 4.83 -24.33
CA CYS A 347 0.38 5.85 -24.95
C CYS A 347 -0.82 6.21 -24.07
N SER A 348 -1.42 5.22 -23.41
CA SER A 348 -2.54 5.42 -22.48
C SER A 348 -2.06 5.86 -21.10
N HIS A 349 -0.98 5.26 -20.58
CA HIS A 349 -0.42 5.59 -19.27
C HIS A 349 1.10 5.80 -19.34
N PRO A 350 1.56 7.03 -19.63
CA PRO A 350 2.98 7.33 -19.79
C PRO A 350 3.84 7.11 -18.54
N ASP A 351 3.25 7.22 -17.35
CA ASP A 351 3.97 7.08 -16.07
C ASP A 351 3.80 5.66 -15.47
N TYR A 352 3.82 4.60 -16.29
CA TYR A 352 3.73 3.21 -15.83
C TYR A 352 5.14 2.58 -15.72
N PRO A 353 5.73 2.46 -14.50
CA PRO A 353 7.11 2.02 -14.34
C PRO A 353 7.36 0.61 -14.90
N ASP A 354 6.48 -0.35 -14.61
CA ASP A 354 6.67 -1.75 -15.00
C ASP A 354 6.73 -1.89 -16.54
N VAL A 355 5.95 -1.09 -17.28
CA VAL A 355 5.99 -1.09 -18.74
C VAL A 355 7.29 -0.46 -19.27
N HIS A 356 7.79 0.61 -18.65
CA HIS A 356 9.11 1.14 -19.01
C HIS A 356 10.22 0.11 -18.83
N TYR A 357 10.18 -0.65 -17.73
CA TYR A 357 11.12 -1.75 -17.47
C TYR A 357 11.03 -2.85 -18.55
N HIS A 358 9.82 -3.36 -18.81
CA HIS A 358 9.64 -4.44 -19.79
C HIS A 358 9.94 -4.03 -21.22
N LEU A 359 9.57 -2.79 -21.61
CA LEU A 359 9.90 -2.25 -22.93
C LEU A 359 11.41 -2.08 -23.10
N ALA A 360 12.12 -1.58 -22.09
CA ALA A 360 13.57 -1.45 -22.16
C ALA A 360 14.26 -2.81 -22.36
N ARG A 361 13.80 -3.85 -21.65
CA ARG A 361 14.28 -5.22 -21.85
C ARG A 361 14.01 -5.75 -23.25
N ALA A 362 12.78 -5.62 -23.73
CA ALA A 362 12.41 -6.09 -25.07
C ALA A 362 13.22 -5.38 -26.17
N LEU A 363 13.47 -4.07 -26.02
CA LEU A 363 14.32 -3.30 -26.94
C LEU A 363 15.79 -3.74 -26.88
N ASP A 364 16.33 -4.03 -25.70
CA ASP A 364 17.68 -4.58 -25.55
C ASP A 364 17.81 -5.94 -26.24
N GLU A 365 16.80 -6.81 -26.08
CA GLU A 365 16.74 -8.11 -26.75
C GLU A 365 16.61 -7.97 -28.28
N ASN A 366 15.92 -6.92 -28.76
CA ASN A 366 15.82 -6.58 -30.18
C ASN A 366 17.05 -5.81 -30.72
N SER A 367 18.11 -5.65 -29.93
CA SER A 367 19.32 -4.88 -30.27
C SER A 367 19.10 -3.37 -30.51
N GLU A 368 18.02 -2.81 -29.98
CA GLU A 368 17.64 -1.39 -30.06
C GLU A 368 18.08 -0.59 -28.82
N HIS A 369 19.34 -0.77 -28.40
CA HIS A 369 19.90 -0.27 -27.13
C HIS A 369 19.70 1.23 -26.89
N ALA A 370 19.78 2.06 -27.94
CA ALA A 370 19.62 3.51 -27.81
C ALA A 370 18.18 3.93 -27.41
N GLN A 371 17.18 3.14 -27.79
CA GLN A 371 15.81 3.35 -27.33
C GLN A 371 15.62 2.76 -25.93
N ALA A 372 16.20 1.58 -25.67
CA ALA A 372 16.16 0.93 -24.36
C ALA A 372 16.68 1.86 -23.26
N GLU A 373 17.81 2.55 -23.47
CA GLU A 373 18.42 3.48 -22.51
C GLU A 373 17.46 4.56 -22.02
N ARG A 374 16.59 5.09 -22.90
CA ARG A 374 15.58 6.09 -22.51
C ARG A 374 14.55 5.52 -21.56
N HIS A 375 14.08 4.30 -21.83
CA HIS A 375 13.10 3.63 -20.98
C HIS A 375 13.72 3.15 -19.67
N TRP A 376 15.00 2.76 -19.67
CA TRP A 376 15.75 2.47 -18.45
C TRP A 376 15.85 3.71 -17.53
N HIS A 377 16.19 4.88 -18.08
CA HIS A 377 16.21 6.12 -17.32
C HIS A 377 14.84 6.46 -16.73
N GLU A 378 13.79 6.32 -17.53
CA GLU A 378 12.44 6.64 -17.11
C GLU A 378 11.92 5.70 -16.02
N PHE A 379 12.23 4.41 -16.13
CA PHE A 379 11.94 3.44 -15.07
C PHE A 379 12.62 3.83 -13.75
N VAL A 380 13.91 4.15 -13.77
CA VAL A 380 14.65 4.58 -12.55
C VAL A 380 14.09 5.89 -11.99
N ARG A 381 13.66 6.82 -12.85
CA ARG A 381 13.02 8.08 -12.44
C ARG A 381 11.69 7.83 -11.72
N LEU A 382 10.86 6.96 -12.28
CA LEU A 382 9.52 6.68 -11.78
C LEU A 382 9.51 5.78 -10.55
N ALA A 383 10.41 4.79 -10.50
CA ALA A 383 10.45 3.78 -9.46
C ALA A 383 11.89 3.52 -8.97
N PRO A 384 12.54 4.52 -8.33
CA PRO A 384 13.94 4.41 -7.88
C PRO A 384 14.16 3.35 -6.80
N ASP A 385 13.12 3.05 -6.01
CA ASP A 385 13.14 2.03 -4.95
C ASP A 385 12.59 0.68 -5.44
N SER A 386 12.37 0.53 -6.74
CA SER A 386 11.90 -0.72 -7.31
C SER A 386 12.94 -1.83 -7.13
N PRO A 387 12.53 -3.08 -6.90
CA PRO A 387 13.48 -4.20 -6.84
C PRO A 387 14.32 -4.37 -8.11
N TRP A 388 13.83 -3.90 -9.26
CA TRP A 388 14.55 -3.95 -10.53
C TRP A 388 15.40 -2.69 -10.81
N ALA A 389 15.40 -1.70 -9.91
CA ALA A 389 16.13 -0.46 -10.11
C ALA A 389 17.65 -0.67 -10.19
N SER A 390 18.20 -1.63 -9.44
CA SER A 390 19.63 -1.96 -9.50
C SER A 390 20.04 -2.53 -10.85
N GLU A 391 19.19 -3.36 -11.47
CA GLU A 391 19.42 -3.87 -12.83
C GLU A 391 19.44 -2.70 -13.82
N ALA A 392 18.43 -1.83 -13.76
CA ALA A 392 18.33 -0.68 -14.64
C ALA A 392 19.53 0.27 -14.48
N LYS A 393 19.95 0.58 -13.25
CA LYS A 393 21.16 1.38 -12.99
C LYS A 393 22.42 0.74 -13.55
N THR A 394 22.56 -0.58 -13.42
CA THR A 394 23.70 -1.33 -13.97
C THR A 394 23.73 -1.23 -15.50
N ARG A 395 22.57 -1.37 -16.17
CA ARG A 395 22.42 -1.20 -17.62
C ARG A 395 22.81 0.19 -18.10
N LEU A 396 22.50 1.21 -17.29
CA LEU A 396 22.84 2.62 -17.54
C LEU A 396 24.28 2.98 -17.15
N GLY A 397 25.02 2.10 -16.48
CA GLY A 397 26.36 2.40 -15.95
C GLY A 397 26.35 3.44 -14.82
N ILE A 398 25.25 3.51 -14.05
CA ILE A 398 25.13 4.39 -12.87
C ILE A 398 25.65 3.62 -11.66
N ASP A 399 26.86 3.93 -11.21
CA ASP A 399 27.43 3.35 -9.98
C ASP A 399 26.76 3.97 -8.73
N ASP A 400 26.26 3.13 -7.82
CA ASP A 400 25.64 3.50 -6.53
C ASP A 400 26.65 4.00 -5.47
N PHE A 401 27.67 4.77 -5.88
CA PHE A 401 28.63 5.43 -4.98
C PHE A 401 28.53 6.95 -5.09
N SER A 402 27.65 7.56 -4.30
CA SER A 402 27.75 8.96 -3.84
C SER A 402 26.85 9.21 -2.63
#